data_AF-A0A3A6PPT0-F1
#
_entry.id   AF-A0A3A6PPT0-F1
#
_cell.length_a   1.000
_cell.length_b   1.000
_cell.length_c   1.000
_cell.angle_alpha   90.00
_cell.angle_beta   90.00
_cell.angle_gamma   90.00
#
_symmetry.space_group_name_H-M   'P 1'
#
loop_
_entity.id
_entity.type
_entity.pdbx_description
1 polymer ?
#
loop_
_entity_poly.entity_id
_entity_poly.type
_entity_poly.pdbx_seq_one_letter_code
_entity_poly.pdbx_strand_id
1 'polypeptide(L)'
;MGRSFANLHIKSDSLEKSIEAFRALAIQDPDSLGLSDEEQSGAYVSDSGHEPDKGQLVLYISQSNENWVSVLQNYLVWGTVKRVGKLLSRHIGEQVVTLGFIHDEIFELSVFRDGEIQAERIFCEEWTRDEYGLQEQRLQDDLLREALGISQEEMDELASLTAPAQAVDKLTGLTGLPLWSDWEWVPHEAGLKERFAKHEVSLED
;
A
#
# COMPACT_ATOMS: atom_id res chain seq x y z
N MET A 1 -6.93 15.49 14.59
CA MET A 1 -5.57 15.14 14.14
C MET A 1 -5.76 14.28 12.92
N GLY A 2 -5.25 14.72 11.77
CA GLY A 2 -5.34 13.94 10.55
C GLY A 2 -4.57 12.63 10.72
N ARG A 3 -5.02 11.57 10.05
CA ARG A 3 -4.42 10.24 10.17
C ARG A 3 -3.55 9.97 8.94
N SER A 4 -2.43 9.28 9.14
CA SER A 4 -1.58 8.84 8.03
C SER A 4 -1.62 7.32 7.97
N PHE A 5 -1.84 6.77 6.78
CA PHE A 5 -1.87 5.34 6.54
C PHE A 5 -1.44 5.03 5.11
N ALA A 6 -1.11 3.78 4.85
CA ALA A 6 -0.72 3.34 3.53
C ALA A 6 -1.16 1.91 3.27
N ASN A 7 -1.26 1.57 2.01
CA ASN A 7 -1.52 0.20 1.58
C ASN A 7 -0.83 -0.08 0.24
N LEU A 8 -0.83 -1.35 -0.13
CA LEU A 8 -0.11 -1.86 -1.28
C LEU A 8 -1.01 -2.78 -2.10
N HIS A 9 -0.91 -2.70 -3.42
CA HIS A 9 -1.65 -3.52 -4.37
C HIS A 9 -0.69 -4.13 -5.38
N ILE A 10 -0.69 -5.45 -5.51
CA ILE A 10 0.12 -6.19 -6.47
C ILE A 10 -0.78 -6.56 -7.64
N LYS A 11 -0.34 -6.28 -8.86
CA LYS A 11 -1.04 -6.72 -10.07
C LYS A 11 -0.69 -8.19 -10.35
N SER A 12 -1.39 -9.09 -9.65
CA SER A 12 -1.16 -10.53 -9.63
C SER A 12 -2.48 -11.30 -9.65
N ASP A 13 -2.50 -12.42 -10.36
CA ASP A 13 -3.56 -13.42 -10.30
C ASP A 13 -3.32 -14.48 -9.19
N SER A 14 -2.13 -14.44 -8.56
CA SER A 14 -1.70 -15.43 -7.57
C SER A 14 -1.54 -14.83 -6.17
N LEU A 15 -2.54 -15.13 -5.32
CA LEU A 15 -2.48 -14.85 -3.89
C LEU A 15 -1.29 -15.54 -3.21
N GLU A 16 -1.06 -16.82 -3.54
CA GLU A 16 0.03 -17.63 -2.96
C GLU A 16 1.40 -17.02 -3.29
N LYS A 17 1.63 -16.65 -4.56
CA LYS A 17 2.88 -15.99 -4.97
C LYS A 17 3.09 -14.66 -4.22
N SER A 18 2.01 -13.91 -4.01
CA SER A 18 2.05 -12.65 -3.26
C SER A 18 2.45 -12.87 -1.80
N ILE A 19 1.85 -13.86 -1.13
CA ILE A 19 2.17 -14.22 0.26
C ILE A 19 3.63 -14.71 0.37
N GLU A 20 4.07 -15.58 -0.53
CA GLU A 20 5.44 -16.09 -0.54
C GLU A 20 6.46 -14.98 -0.81
N ALA A 21 6.14 -13.98 -1.65
CA ALA A 21 6.99 -12.83 -1.87
C ALA A 21 7.17 -12.00 -0.58
N PHE A 22 6.10 -11.81 0.20
CA PHE A 22 6.19 -11.16 1.51
C PHE A 22 6.98 -11.99 2.52
N ARG A 23 6.78 -13.32 2.55
CA ARG A 23 7.55 -14.23 3.40
C ARG A 23 9.04 -14.15 3.08
N ALA A 24 9.40 -14.24 1.80
CA ALA A 24 10.77 -14.12 1.35
C ALA A 24 11.38 -12.76 1.71
N LEU A 25 10.61 -11.67 1.55
CA LEU A 25 11.05 -10.33 1.94
C LEU A 25 11.28 -10.23 3.47
N ALA A 26 10.39 -10.80 4.28
CA ALA A 26 10.54 -10.83 5.73
C ALA A 26 11.79 -11.59 6.21
N ILE A 27 12.18 -12.65 5.49
CA ILE A 27 13.40 -13.42 5.79
C ILE A 27 14.66 -12.66 5.34
N GLN A 28 14.62 -11.99 4.19
CA GLN A 28 15.80 -11.36 3.58
C GLN A 28 16.08 -9.93 4.09
N ASP A 29 15.03 -9.14 4.34
CA ASP A 29 15.08 -7.76 4.83
C ASP A 29 13.95 -7.53 5.86
N PRO A 30 14.04 -8.14 7.06
CA PRO A 30 13.00 -8.01 8.11
C PRO A 30 12.73 -6.56 8.52
N ASP A 31 13.76 -5.71 8.52
CA ASP A 31 13.66 -4.28 8.84
C ASP A 31 12.70 -3.56 7.89
N SER A 32 12.65 -3.96 6.61
CA SER A 32 11.73 -3.35 5.65
C SER A 32 10.25 -3.56 5.97
N LEU A 33 9.93 -4.56 6.79
CA LEU A 33 8.57 -4.90 7.23
C LEU A 33 8.33 -4.63 8.72
N GLY A 34 9.25 -3.94 9.39
CA GLY A 34 9.13 -3.60 10.81
C GLY A 34 9.34 -4.80 11.75
N LEU A 35 10.07 -5.82 11.28
CA LEU A 35 10.28 -7.07 12.01
C LEU A 35 11.60 -7.10 12.79
N SER A 36 12.33 -5.98 12.84
CA SER A 36 13.58 -5.84 13.60
C SER A 36 13.32 -5.86 15.12
N ASP A 37 14.29 -6.36 15.89
CA ASP A 37 14.19 -6.46 17.36
C ASP A 37 13.95 -5.10 18.06
N GLU A 38 14.36 -3.99 17.43
CA GLU A 38 14.20 -2.64 17.99
C GLU A 38 12.77 -2.09 17.79
N GLU A 39 12.13 -2.38 16.65
CA GLU A 39 10.80 -1.84 16.32
C GLU A 39 9.65 -2.64 16.96
N GLN A 40 9.84 -3.96 17.17
CA GLN A 40 8.87 -4.79 17.90
C GLN A 40 8.76 -4.43 19.39
N SER A 41 9.77 -3.75 19.95
CA SER A 41 9.77 -3.33 21.35
C SER A 41 9.03 -2.00 21.61
N GLY A 42 8.68 -1.25 20.55
CA GLY A 42 8.10 0.10 20.64
C GLY A 42 6.63 0.23 20.19
N ALA A 43 6.05 -0.79 19.56
CA ALA A 43 4.70 -0.71 18.99
C ALA A 43 3.64 -1.34 19.92
N TYR A 44 2.88 -0.47 20.59
CA TYR A 44 1.59 -0.73 21.25
C TYR A 44 1.60 -1.76 22.41
N VAL A 45 1.54 -1.23 23.63
CA VAL A 45 0.89 -1.93 24.75
C VAL A 45 -0.59 -2.05 24.39
N SER A 46 -0.95 -3.13 23.70
CA SER A 46 -2.31 -3.55 23.49
C SER A 46 -2.88 -4.05 24.82
N ASP A 47 -4.04 -3.53 25.21
CA ASP A 47 -4.81 -3.93 26.42
C ASP A 47 -5.43 -5.34 26.29
N SER A 48 -5.12 -6.07 25.21
CA SER A 48 -5.34 -7.51 25.10
C SER A 48 -4.00 -8.21 25.19
N GLY A 49 -3.71 -8.85 26.34
CA GLY A 49 -2.43 -9.49 26.68
C GLY A 49 -1.99 -10.66 25.79
N HIS A 50 -1.76 -10.39 24.51
CA HIS A 50 -0.99 -11.23 23.58
C HIS A 50 0.15 -10.35 23.09
N GLU A 51 1.36 -10.64 23.56
CA GLU A 51 2.57 -10.13 22.91
C GLU A 51 2.53 -10.61 21.45
N PRO A 52 2.84 -9.76 20.45
CA PRO A 52 3.01 -10.25 19.10
C PRO A 52 4.11 -11.32 19.12
N ASP A 53 3.80 -12.52 18.62
CA ASP A 53 4.77 -13.60 18.56
C ASP A 53 5.98 -13.13 17.73
N LYS A 54 7.13 -13.06 18.40
CA LYS A 54 8.41 -12.72 17.75
C LYS A 54 8.63 -13.71 16.62
N GLY A 55 8.72 -13.23 15.39
CA GLY A 55 8.90 -14.08 14.20
C GLY A 55 7.63 -14.39 13.42
N GLN A 56 6.51 -13.69 13.68
CA GLN A 56 5.30 -13.80 12.88
C GLN A 56 5.02 -12.53 12.07
N LEU A 57 4.83 -12.68 10.77
CA LEU A 57 4.34 -11.61 9.89
C LEU A 57 2.81 -11.73 9.76
N VAL A 58 2.09 -10.66 10.12
CA VAL A 58 0.63 -10.59 9.97
C VAL A 58 0.28 -9.71 8.78
N LEU A 59 -0.44 -10.28 7.81
CA LEU A 59 -0.93 -9.59 6.63
C LEU A 59 -2.46 -9.66 6.59
N TYR A 60 -3.10 -8.58 6.15
CA TYR A 60 -4.50 -8.59 5.77
C TYR A 60 -4.58 -8.52 4.26
N ILE A 61 -5.08 -9.57 3.63
CA ILE A 61 -5.02 -9.72 2.17
C ILE A 61 -6.41 -9.85 1.58
N SER A 62 -6.63 -9.12 0.49
CA SER A 62 -7.83 -9.21 -0.32
C SER A 62 -7.45 -9.39 -1.78
N GLN A 63 -7.87 -10.48 -2.40
CA GLN A 63 -7.80 -10.61 -3.85
C GLN A 63 -8.96 -9.82 -4.46
N SER A 64 -8.63 -8.65 -4.99
CA SER A 64 -9.58 -7.73 -5.62
C SER A 64 -9.61 -8.05 -7.11
N ASN A 65 -10.75 -8.55 -7.60
CA ASN A 65 -10.89 -9.12 -8.96
C ASN A 65 -9.83 -10.20 -9.29
N GLU A 66 -9.76 -10.64 -10.55
CA GLU A 66 -8.85 -11.74 -10.95
C GLU A 66 -7.38 -11.31 -11.06
N ASN A 67 -7.06 -10.01 -10.98
CA ASN A 67 -5.74 -9.48 -11.35
C ASN A 67 -5.07 -8.62 -10.27
N TRP A 68 -5.66 -8.48 -9.08
CA TRP A 68 -5.05 -7.70 -8.00
C TRP A 68 -5.08 -8.39 -6.64
N VAL A 69 -3.98 -8.25 -5.91
CA VAL A 69 -3.86 -8.64 -4.51
C VAL A 69 -3.57 -7.38 -3.69
N SER A 70 -4.52 -6.98 -2.87
CA SER A 70 -4.43 -5.84 -1.95
C SER A 70 -3.92 -6.32 -0.60
N VAL A 71 -2.92 -5.66 -0.04
CA VAL A 71 -2.27 -6.03 1.22
C VAL A 71 -2.24 -4.84 2.17
N LEU A 72 -2.73 -5.07 3.38
CA LEU A 72 -2.59 -4.17 4.53
C LEU A 72 -1.68 -4.84 5.56
N GLN A 73 -0.80 -4.06 6.17
CA GLN A 73 0.07 -4.50 7.25
C GLN A 73 0.46 -3.29 8.10
N ASN A 74 0.76 -3.51 9.38
CA ASN A 74 0.92 -2.46 10.38
C ASN A 74 2.12 -1.52 10.17
N TYR A 75 3.15 -1.99 9.49
CA TYR A 75 4.33 -1.21 9.14
C TYR A 75 4.16 -0.43 7.84
N LEU A 76 3.11 -0.67 7.05
CA LEU A 76 2.85 0.09 5.82
C LEU A 76 2.28 1.47 6.17
N VAL A 77 3.15 2.49 6.16
CA VAL A 77 2.80 3.91 6.36
C VAL A 77 3.53 4.77 5.32
N TRP A 78 3.21 6.07 5.22
CA TRP A 78 3.77 6.99 4.22
C TRP A 78 5.31 6.95 4.10
N GLY A 79 6.02 6.73 5.20
CA GLY A 79 7.50 6.65 5.20
C GLY A 79 8.10 5.32 4.72
N THR A 80 7.34 4.24 4.74
CA THR A 80 7.86 2.86 4.58
C THR A 80 7.28 2.16 3.35
N VAL A 81 6.02 2.46 2.98
CA VAL A 81 5.28 1.73 1.94
C VAL A 81 6.00 1.73 0.60
N LYS A 82 6.63 2.84 0.21
CA LYS A 82 7.40 2.93 -1.06
C LYS A 82 8.64 2.06 -1.05
N ARG A 83 9.35 1.96 0.09
CA ARG A 83 10.50 1.06 0.23
C ARG A 83 10.03 -0.39 0.08
N VAL A 84 8.94 -0.76 0.74
CA VAL A 84 8.35 -2.10 0.62
C VAL A 84 7.91 -2.38 -0.81
N GLY A 85 7.17 -1.47 -1.44
CA GLY A 85 6.72 -1.62 -2.83
C GLY A 85 7.87 -1.80 -3.82
N LYS A 86 8.96 -1.03 -3.64
CA LYS A 86 10.19 -1.19 -4.40
C LYS A 86 10.79 -2.59 -4.22
N LEU A 87 11.06 -3.01 -2.99
CA LEU A 87 11.68 -4.31 -2.71
C LEU A 87 10.80 -5.46 -3.20
N LEU A 88 9.51 -5.41 -2.92
CA LEU A 88 8.55 -6.42 -3.31
C LEU A 88 8.47 -6.55 -4.84
N SER A 89 8.37 -5.43 -5.57
CA SER A 89 8.31 -5.46 -7.04
C SER A 89 9.55 -6.13 -7.68
N ARG A 90 10.72 -6.00 -7.03
CA ARG A 90 11.95 -6.70 -7.44
C ARG A 90 11.87 -8.20 -7.19
N HIS A 91 11.33 -8.61 -6.03
CA HIS A 91 11.25 -10.02 -5.66
C HIS A 91 10.21 -10.78 -6.47
N ILE A 92 9.03 -10.19 -6.66
CA ILE A 92 7.90 -10.86 -7.32
C ILE A 92 7.94 -10.76 -8.86
N GLY A 93 8.69 -9.78 -9.39
CA GLY A 93 8.77 -9.48 -10.83
C GLY A 93 7.46 -8.97 -11.42
N GLU A 94 6.55 -8.50 -10.58
CA GLU A 94 5.24 -7.96 -10.96
C GLU A 94 5.14 -6.50 -10.57
N GLN A 95 4.14 -5.84 -11.15
CA GLN A 95 3.86 -4.45 -10.84
C GLN A 95 3.27 -4.35 -9.43
N VAL A 96 3.83 -3.43 -8.65
CA VAL A 96 3.35 -3.11 -7.31
C VAL A 96 2.96 -1.64 -7.27
N VAL A 97 1.75 -1.37 -6.81
CA VAL A 97 1.21 -0.03 -6.60
C VAL A 97 1.17 0.22 -5.10
N THR A 98 1.67 1.37 -4.66
CA THR A 98 1.61 1.79 -3.27
C THR A 98 0.80 3.06 -3.14
N LEU A 99 -0.04 3.13 -2.11
CA LEU A 99 -0.79 4.32 -1.77
C LEU A 99 -0.33 4.84 -0.42
N GLY A 100 -0.18 6.16 -0.29
CA GLY A 100 0.09 6.84 0.98
C GLY A 100 -0.90 7.96 1.20
N PHE A 101 -1.41 8.06 2.43
CA PHE A 101 -2.35 9.10 2.85
C PHE A 101 -1.81 9.85 4.06
N ILE A 102 -2.00 11.17 4.08
CA ILE A 102 -1.60 12.03 5.19
C ILE A 102 -2.64 13.07 5.43
N HIS A 103 -3.16 13.04 6.65
CA HIS A 103 -4.04 14.05 7.19
C HIS A 103 -5.23 14.40 6.29
N ASP A 104 -5.65 13.47 5.43
CA ASP A 104 -6.65 13.66 4.37
C ASP A 104 -6.32 14.75 3.33
N GLU A 105 -5.12 15.34 3.41
CA GLU A 105 -4.63 16.47 2.59
C GLU A 105 -3.72 16.02 1.46
N ILE A 106 -3.10 14.84 1.60
CA ILE A 106 -2.19 14.26 0.61
C ILE A 106 -2.62 12.83 0.34
N PHE A 107 -2.77 12.52 -0.95
CA PHE A 107 -2.83 11.16 -1.47
C PHE A 107 -1.68 10.96 -2.45
N GLU A 108 -0.76 10.06 -2.13
CA GLU A 108 0.35 9.67 -2.99
C GLU A 108 0.08 8.30 -3.60
N LEU A 109 0.29 8.19 -4.91
CA LEU A 109 0.17 6.97 -5.70
C LEU A 109 1.50 6.73 -6.41
N SER A 110 2.18 5.62 -6.11
CA SER A 110 3.43 5.24 -6.76
C SER A 110 3.33 3.85 -7.38
N VAL A 111 3.92 3.67 -8.56
CA VAL A 111 3.98 2.40 -9.29
C VAL A 111 5.42 1.94 -9.40
N PHE A 112 5.66 0.69 -9.02
CA PHE A 112 6.97 0.04 -9.07
C PHE A 112 6.94 -1.20 -9.96
N ARG A 113 8.06 -1.45 -10.63
CA ARG A 113 8.31 -2.67 -11.40
C ARG A 113 9.80 -2.98 -11.35
N ASP A 114 10.14 -4.24 -11.11
CA ASP A 114 11.53 -4.74 -11.06
C ASP A 114 12.44 -3.95 -10.10
N GLY A 115 11.87 -3.40 -9.03
CA GLY A 115 12.60 -2.59 -8.06
C GLY A 115 12.86 -1.16 -8.46
N GLU A 116 12.19 -0.65 -9.49
CA GLU A 116 12.32 0.73 -9.95
C GLU A 116 10.95 1.43 -10.00
N ILE A 117 10.95 2.72 -9.66
CA ILE A 117 9.74 3.55 -9.78
C ILE A 117 9.47 3.84 -11.26
N GLN A 118 8.24 3.55 -11.68
CA GLN A 118 7.78 3.75 -13.06
C GLN A 118 7.01 5.06 -13.18
N ALA A 119 6.09 5.30 -12.25
CA ALA A 119 5.28 6.49 -12.21
C ALA A 119 4.94 6.86 -10.76
N GLU A 120 4.73 8.13 -10.52
CA GLU A 120 4.25 8.69 -9.27
C GLU A 120 3.32 9.86 -9.54
N ARG A 121 2.29 9.98 -8.70
CA ARG A 121 1.41 11.13 -8.69
C ARG A 121 0.99 11.45 -7.26
N ILE A 122 1.06 12.73 -6.92
CA ILE A 122 0.64 13.23 -5.61
C ILE A 122 -0.59 14.13 -5.83
N PHE A 123 -1.71 13.73 -5.25
CA PHE A 123 -2.96 14.50 -5.22
C PHE A 123 -2.97 15.31 -3.92
N CYS A 124 -2.85 16.62 -4.05
CA CYS A 124 -2.98 17.59 -2.96
C CYS A 124 -3.27 18.98 -3.54
N GLU A 125 -3.75 19.88 -2.69
CA GLU A 125 -3.89 21.29 -3.04
C GLU A 125 -2.51 21.97 -3.20
N GLU A 126 -2.43 23.03 -4.00
CA GLU A 126 -1.18 23.73 -4.31
C GLU A 126 -0.47 24.25 -3.05
N TRP A 127 -1.22 24.78 -2.08
CA TRP A 127 -0.65 25.27 -0.82
C TRP A 127 -0.04 24.14 0.02
N THR A 128 -0.67 22.95 0.05
CA THR A 128 -0.15 21.78 0.75
C THR A 128 1.12 21.28 0.05
N ARG A 129 1.12 21.25 -1.28
CA ARG A 129 2.30 20.89 -2.07
C ARG A 129 3.50 21.75 -1.74
N ASP A 130 3.31 23.07 -1.67
CA ASP A 130 4.37 24.02 -1.35
C ASP A 130 4.84 23.90 0.11
N GLU A 131 3.92 23.77 1.06
CA GLU A 131 4.23 23.65 2.49
C GLU A 131 5.09 22.42 2.81
N TYR A 132 4.75 21.29 2.20
CA TYR A 132 5.45 20.02 2.41
C TYR A 132 6.59 19.79 1.40
N GLY A 133 6.79 20.70 0.43
CA GLY A 133 7.83 20.58 -0.59
C GLY A 133 7.67 19.34 -1.48
N LEU A 134 6.42 18.95 -1.79
CA LEU A 134 6.10 17.69 -2.45
C LEU A 134 6.42 17.76 -3.95
N GLN A 135 7.25 16.82 -4.41
CA GLN A 135 7.58 16.64 -5.81
C GLN A 135 7.54 15.16 -6.15
N GLU A 136 6.84 14.83 -7.24
CA GLU A 136 6.86 13.50 -7.81
C GLU A 136 8.28 13.12 -8.24
N GLN A 137 8.74 11.95 -7.82
CA GLN A 137 10.01 11.39 -8.26
C GLN A 137 10.00 11.09 -9.76
N ARG A 138 8.84 10.67 -10.29
CA ARG A 138 8.68 10.34 -11.71
C ARG A 138 7.23 10.50 -12.17
N LEU A 139 6.86 11.68 -12.66
CA LEU A 139 5.55 11.92 -13.25
C LEU A 139 5.50 11.35 -14.70
N GLN A 140 4.85 10.19 -14.88
CA GLN A 140 4.65 9.55 -16.19
C GLN A 140 3.23 8.99 -16.32
N ASP A 141 2.31 9.85 -16.76
CA ASP A 141 0.87 9.53 -16.83
C ASP A 141 0.55 8.35 -17.75
N ASP A 142 1.31 8.18 -18.84
CA ASP A 142 1.15 7.01 -19.73
C ASP A 142 1.42 5.69 -19.00
N LEU A 143 2.49 5.64 -18.20
CA LEU A 143 2.82 4.44 -17.42
C LEU A 143 1.85 4.24 -16.27
N LEU A 144 1.36 5.31 -15.64
CA LEU A 144 0.33 5.23 -14.61
C LEU A 144 -0.97 4.66 -15.18
N ARG A 145 -1.38 5.16 -16.36
CA ARG A 145 -2.54 4.70 -17.10
C ARG A 145 -2.46 3.22 -17.45
N GLU A 146 -1.34 2.78 -18.04
CA GLU A 146 -1.09 1.38 -18.38
C GLU A 146 -1.07 0.48 -17.13
N ALA A 147 -0.45 0.97 -16.05
CA ALA A 147 -0.35 0.26 -14.78
C ALA A 147 -1.73 -0.02 -14.19
N LEU A 148 -2.59 0.99 -14.16
CA LEU A 148 -3.94 0.93 -13.59
C LEU A 148 -4.96 0.28 -14.55
N GLY A 149 -4.64 0.21 -15.85
CA GLY A 149 -5.54 -0.33 -16.86
C GLY A 149 -6.72 0.60 -17.19
N ILE A 150 -6.51 1.91 -17.09
CA ILE A 150 -7.53 2.93 -17.38
C ILE A 150 -7.31 3.55 -18.77
N SER A 151 -8.34 4.18 -19.32
CA SER A 151 -8.30 4.91 -20.60
C SER A 151 -7.59 6.26 -20.45
N GLN A 152 -7.26 6.89 -21.59
CA GLN A 152 -6.67 8.23 -21.58
C GLN A 152 -7.63 9.27 -21.01
N GLU A 153 -8.92 9.19 -21.37
CA GLU A 153 -9.95 10.10 -20.86
C GLU A 153 -10.07 10.02 -19.33
N GLU A 154 -10.08 8.80 -18.78
CA GLU A 154 -10.11 8.59 -17.34
C GLU A 154 -8.83 9.09 -16.65
N MET A 155 -7.68 8.98 -17.30
CA MET A 155 -6.41 9.53 -16.80
C MET A 155 -6.42 11.06 -16.83
N ASP A 156 -6.92 11.70 -17.89
CA ASP A 156 -7.02 13.15 -18.00
C ASP A 156 -7.96 13.72 -16.92
N GLU A 157 -9.08 13.04 -16.67
CA GLU A 157 -9.99 13.38 -15.58
C GLU A 157 -9.30 13.23 -14.21
N LEU A 158 -8.68 12.09 -13.95
CA LEU A 158 -7.93 11.85 -12.70
C LEU A 158 -6.84 12.91 -12.52
N ALA A 159 -6.16 13.29 -13.60
CA ALA A 159 -5.08 14.25 -13.61
C ALA A 159 -5.50 15.66 -13.20
N SER A 160 -6.77 16.01 -13.41
CA SER A 160 -7.35 17.30 -13.05
C SER A 160 -7.72 17.41 -11.56
N LEU A 161 -7.71 16.31 -10.81
CA LEU A 161 -8.08 16.29 -9.40
C LEU A 161 -6.91 16.72 -8.52
N THR A 162 -7.19 17.62 -7.59
CA THR A 162 -6.26 18.02 -6.51
C THR A 162 -6.70 17.47 -5.15
N ALA A 163 -8.01 17.30 -4.94
CA ALA A 163 -8.57 16.81 -3.70
C ALA A 163 -8.32 15.30 -3.51
N PRO A 164 -7.58 14.88 -2.45
CA PRO A 164 -7.25 13.48 -2.19
C PRO A 164 -8.48 12.54 -2.19
N ALA A 165 -9.53 12.90 -1.45
CA ALA A 165 -10.73 12.07 -1.34
C ALA A 165 -11.40 11.84 -2.71
N GLN A 166 -11.48 12.88 -3.54
CA GLN A 166 -12.07 12.75 -4.88
C GLN A 166 -11.21 11.86 -5.79
N ALA A 167 -9.88 12.00 -5.71
CA ALA A 167 -8.96 11.17 -6.48
C ALA A 167 -9.05 9.69 -6.08
N VAL A 168 -9.16 9.39 -4.78
CA VAL A 168 -9.35 8.03 -4.27
C VAL A 168 -10.68 7.45 -4.70
N ASP A 169 -11.78 8.20 -4.56
CA ASP A 169 -13.12 7.73 -4.93
C ASP A 169 -13.18 7.40 -6.43
N LYS A 170 -12.64 8.29 -7.26
CA LYS A 170 -12.53 8.09 -8.71
C LYS A 170 -11.70 6.84 -9.02
N LEU A 171 -10.50 6.72 -8.45
CA LEU A 171 -9.60 5.61 -8.74
C LEU A 171 -10.16 4.26 -8.22
N THR A 172 -10.85 4.27 -7.09
CA THR A 172 -11.59 3.12 -6.55
C THR A 172 -12.68 2.68 -7.53
N GLY A 173 -13.46 3.63 -8.07
CA GLY A 173 -14.48 3.34 -9.08
C GLY A 173 -13.91 2.76 -10.38
N LEU A 174 -12.73 3.22 -10.80
CA LEU A 174 -12.07 2.76 -12.03
C LEU A 174 -11.44 1.38 -11.88
N THR A 175 -10.80 1.11 -10.74
CA THR A 175 -9.98 -0.11 -10.55
C THR A 175 -10.69 -1.21 -9.76
N GLY A 176 -11.74 -0.86 -9.00
CA GLY A 176 -12.40 -1.74 -8.05
C GLY A 176 -11.54 -2.08 -6.83
N LEU A 177 -10.41 -1.41 -6.63
CA LEU A 177 -9.48 -1.67 -5.53
C LEU A 177 -9.95 -1.01 -4.23
N PRO A 178 -9.72 -1.63 -3.06
CA PRO A 178 -10.00 -1.04 -1.75
C PRO A 178 -8.93 -0.02 -1.35
N LEU A 179 -8.84 1.09 -2.07
CA LEU A 179 -7.76 2.08 -1.92
C LEU A 179 -7.81 2.80 -0.56
N TRP A 180 -9.02 3.10 -0.06
CA TRP A 180 -9.22 3.71 1.26
C TRP A 180 -9.38 2.62 2.31
N SER A 181 -8.27 2.02 2.73
CA SER A 181 -8.28 0.94 3.72
C SER A 181 -7.00 0.96 4.57
N ASP A 182 -7.17 0.77 5.87
CA ASP A 182 -6.11 0.71 6.87
C ASP A 182 -6.25 -0.60 7.66
N TRP A 183 -5.13 -1.22 8.01
CA TRP A 183 -5.09 -2.47 8.77
C TRP A 183 -5.78 -2.32 10.15
N GLU A 184 -5.68 -1.17 10.79
CA GLU A 184 -6.29 -0.93 12.11
C GLU A 184 -7.82 -0.93 12.04
N TRP A 185 -8.40 -0.67 10.87
CA TRP A 185 -9.86 -0.61 10.70
C TRP A 185 -10.47 -1.98 10.48
N VAL A 186 -9.69 -2.96 10.02
CA VAL A 186 -10.19 -4.32 9.71
C VAL A 186 -10.93 -4.98 10.87
N PRO A 187 -10.49 -4.89 12.15
CA PRO A 187 -11.22 -5.47 13.27
C PRO A 187 -12.56 -4.77 13.59
N HIS A 188 -12.71 -3.51 13.17
CA HIS A 188 -13.80 -2.62 13.58
C HIS A 188 -14.83 -2.38 12.48
N GLU A 189 -14.43 -2.47 11.21
CA GLU A 189 -15.28 -2.23 10.05
C GLU A 189 -15.71 -3.53 9.39
N ALA A 190 -17.01 -3.84 9.44
CA ALA A 190 -17.55 -5.09 8.92
C ALA A 190 -17.20 -5.33 7.44
N GLY A 191 -17.27 -4.27 6.60
CA GLY A 191 -16.94 -4.37 5.18
C GLY A 191 -15.48 -4.71 4.91
N LEU A 192 -14.55 -4.18 5.70
CA LEU A 192 -13.13 -4.52 5.59
C LEU A 192 -12.85 -5.93 6.12
N LYS A 193 -13.49 -6.30 7.23
CA LYS A 193 -13.36 -7.64 7.82
C LYS A 193 -13.83 -8.75 6.89
N GLU A 194 -14.88 -8.51 6.13
CA GLU A 194 -15.37 -9.46 5.11
C GLU A 194 -14.47 -9.51 3.87
N ARG A 195 -13.83 -8.39 3.53
CA ARG A 195 -13.01 -8.24 2.32
C ARG A 195 -11.58 -8.73 2.48
N PHE A 196 -10.98 -8.55 3.66
CA PHE A 196 -9.59 -8.86 3.94
C PHE A 196 -9.47 -10.06 4.88
N ALA A 197 -8.88 -11.14 4.39
CA ALA A 197 -8.52 -12.29 5.21
C ALA A 197 -7.22 -12.00 5.99
N LYS A 198 -7.19 -12.39 7.27
CA LYS A 198 -5.96 -12.35 8.06
C LYS A 198 -5.09 -13.56 7.68
N HIS A 199 -3.84 -13.30 7.31
CA HIS A 199 -2.81 -14.29 7.03
C HIS A 199 -1.68 -14.11 8.03
N GLU A 200 -1.34 -15.20 8.70
CA GLU A 200 -0.25 -15.29 9.65
C GLU A 200 0.85 -16.13 9.03
N VAL A 201 2.02 -15.52 8.80
CA VAL A 201 3.15 -16.15 8.14
C VAL A 201 4.24 -16.41 9.18
N SER A 202 4.53 -17.70 9.41
CA SER A 202 5.68 -18.11 10.23
C SER A 202 6.99 -17.83 9.50
N LEU A 203 7.92 -17.17 10.20
CA LEU A 203 9.27 -16.92 9.73
C LEU A 203 10.28 -17.97 10.24
N GLU A 204 9.82 -18.89 11.11
CA GLU A 204 10.55 -20.09 11.52
C GLU A 204 10.21 -21.27 10.59
N ASP A 205 11.24 -22.05 10.21
CA ASP A 205 11.14 -23.29 9.42
C ASP A 205 10.73 -24.50 10.27
#